data_AF-A0A2V7LF07-F1
#
_entry.id   AF-A0A2V7LF07-F1
#
_cell.length_a   1.000
_cell.length_b   1.000
_cell.length_c   1.000
_cell.angle_alpha   90.00
_cell.angle_beta   90.00
_cell.angle_gamma   90.00
#
_symmetry.space_group_name_H-M   'P 1'
#
loop_
_entity.id
_entity.type
_entity.pdbx_description
1 polymer ?
#
loop_
_entity_poly.entity_id
_entity_poly.type
_entity_poly.pdbx_seq_one_letter_code
_entity_poly.pdbx_strand_id
1 'polypeptide(L)'
;MVRLARAAGLAAIALTDHDTTDGVPEATRAGEPLGVRVVSGCEFSVRAPWGELHLLGYFLPPGAARLQDFLAGTRAARRRRAEQIVGHLQRLGIPIELVDVDRAADGGALGRPHVARVLVEQGVSADMNRRRPSG
;
A
#
# COMPACT_ATOMS: atom_id res chain seq x y z
N MET A 1 -7.14 -14.58 -3.35
CA MET A 1 -7.38 -14.52 -1.88
C MET A 1 -8.54 -15.42 -1.43
N VAL A 2 -9.79 -15.16 -1.84
CA VAL A 2 -10.98 -15.79 -1.21
C VAL A 2 -11.07 -17.32 -1.40
N ARG A 3 -10.58 -17.86 -2.54
CA ARG A 3 -10.44 -19.30 -2.76
C ARG A 3 -9.49 -19.97 -1.75
N LEU A 4 -8.39 -19.29 -1.40
CA LEU A 4 -7.44 -19.79 -0.40
C LEU A 4 -8.08 -19.81 0.99
N ALA A 5 -8.85 -18.78 1.33
CA ALA A 5 -9.60 -18.73 2.59
C ALA A 5 -10.60 -19.89 2.70
N ARG A 6 -11.32 -20.21 1.60
CA ARG A 6 -12.20 -21.37 1.55
C ARG A 6 -11.45 -22.69 1.73
N ALA A 7 -10.33 -22.86 1.02
CA ALA A 7 -9.49 -24.05 1.14
C ALA A 7 -8.92 -24.22 2.57
N ALA A 8 -8.65 -23.11 3.25
CA ALA A 8 -8.21 -23.09 4.65
C ALA A 8 -9.37 -23.27 5.67
N GLY A 9 -10.62 -23.43 5.22
CA GLY A 9 -11.77 -23.63 6.10
C GLY A 9 -12.23 -22.35 6.83
N LEU A 10 -11.82 -21.17 6.39
CA LEU A 10 -12.20 -19.91 7.02
C LEU A 10 -13.64 -19.52 6.67
N ALA A 11 -14.40 -19.11 7.69
CA ALA A 11 -15.75 -18.57 7.51
C ALA A 11 -15.77 -17.10 7.05
N ALA A 12 -14.70 -16.35 7.35
CA ALA A 12 -14.59 -14.94 7.01
C ALA A 12 -13.13 -14.50 6.85
N ILE A 13 -12.93 -13.43 6.06
CA ILE A 13 -11.68 -12.69 5.92
C ILE A 13 -11.96 -11.19 5.88
N ALA A 14 -10.98 -10.37 6.26
CA ALA A 14 -11.01 -8.94 6.02
C ALA A 14 -10.03 -8.59 4.90
N LEU A 15 -10.45 -7.77 3.95
CA LEU A 15 -9.55 -7.18 2.96
C LEU A 15 -9.12 -5.80 3.47
N THR A 16 -7.82 -5.62 3.70
CA THR A 16 -7.24 -4.39 4.26
C THR A 16 -6.13 -3.87 3.36
N ASP A 17 -6.49 -3.46 2.15
CA ASP A 17 -5.52 -2.86 1.23
C ASP A 17 -5.08 -1.46 1.72
N HIS A 18 -3.88 -1.06 1.31
CA HIS A 18 -3.27 0.19 1.74
C HIS A 18 -4.00 1.42 1.16
N ASP A 19 -4.59 2.22 2.05
CA ASP A 19 -5.29 3.47 1.71
C ASP A 19 -6.30 3.33 0.54
N THR A 20 -6.91 2.16 0.39
CA THR A 20 -7.96 1.90 -0.60
C THR A 20 -8.95 0.85 -0.11
N THR A 21 -10.17 0.92 -0.65
CA THR A 21 -11.22 -0.09 -0.48
C THR A 21 -11.66 -0.68 -1.82
N ASP A 22 -10.93 -0.40 -2.91
CA ASP A 22 -11.36 -0.67 -4.28
C ASP A 22 -11.48 -2.18 -4.57
N GLY A 23 -10.68 -3.00 -3.90
CA GLY A 23 -10.74 -4.47 -4.02
C GLY A 23 -11.92 -5.11 -3.27
N VAL A 24 -12.57 -4.39 -2.34
CA VAL A 24 -13.63 -4.96 -1.48
C VAL A 24 -14.83 -5.46 -2.28
N PRO A 25 -15.38 -4.72 -3.26
CA PRO A 25 -16.52 -5.21 -4.05
C PRO A 25 -16.20 -6.49 -4.83
N GLU A 26 -15.01 -6.57 -5.44
CA GLU A 26 -14.58 -7.78 -6.17
C GLU A 26 -14.41 -8.97 -5.22
N ALA A 27 -13.69 -8.78 -4.11
CA ALA A 27 -13.48 -9.83 -3.12
C ALA A 27 -14.82 -10.32 -2.53
N THR A 28 -15.76 -9.41 -2.28
CA THR A 28 -17.10 -9.76 -1.77
C THR A 28 -17.85 -10.64 -2.78
N ARG A 29 -17.93 -10.23 -4.05
CA ARG A 29 -18.56 -11.04 -5.12
C ARG A 29 -17.91 -12.41 -5.28
N ALA A 30 -16.59 -12.49 -5.13
CA ALA A 30 -15.86 -13.75 -5.22
C ALA A 30 -16.05 -14.66 -3.99
N GLY A 31 -16.37 -14.08 -2.82
CA GLY A 31 -16.57 -14.81 -1.56
C GLY A 31 -17.97 -15.38 -1.36
N GLU A 32 -19.00 -14.68 -1.83
CA GLU A 32 -20.40 -15.09 -1.76
C GLU A 32 -20.64 -16.55 -2.20
N PRO A 33 -20.26 -16.98 -3.42
CA PRO A 33 -20.50 -18.35 -3.88
C PRO A 33 -19.66 -19.39 -3.12
N LEU A 34 -18.60 -18.97 -2.41
CA LEU A 34 -17.73 -19.84 -1.64
C LEU A 34 -18.17 -19.96 -0.17
N GLY A 35 -19.19 -19.20 0.26
CA GLY A 35 -19.60 -19.13 1.66
C GLY A 35 -18.57 -18.45 2.57
N VAL A 36 -17.67 -17.64 2.00
CA VAL A 36 -16.64 -16.90 2.75
C VAL A 36 -17.08 -15.45 2.85
N ARG A 37 -17.36 -14.98 4.08
CA ARG A 37 -17.71 -13.58 4.32
C ARG A 37 -16.48 -12.68 4.13
N VAL A 38 -16.62 -11.63 3.32
CA VAL A 38 -15.61 -10.58 3.20
C VAL A 38 -16.02 -9.39 4.07
N VAL A 39 -15.15 -9.01 4.99
CA VAL A 39 -15.26 -7.79 5.80
C VAL A 39 -14.51 -6.68 5.07
N SER A 40 -15.21 -5.58 4.83
CA SER A 40 -14.61 -4.36 4.28
C SER A 40 -13.62 -3.77 5.28
N GLY A 41 -12.38 -3.61 4.87
CA GLY A 41 -11.35 -2.98 5.68
C GLY A 41 -10.42 -2.11 4.85
N CYS A 42 -9.53 -1.41 5.55
CA CYS A 42 -8.49 -0.62 4.95
C CYS A 42 -7.32 -0.53 5.93
N GLU A 43 -6.10 -0.60 5.42
CA GLU A 43 -4.90 -0.29 6.18
C GLU A 43 -4.52 1.18 5.94
N PHE A 44 -4.86 2.03 6.90
CA PHE A 44 -4.62 3.47 6.82
C PHE A 44 -3.20 3.82 7.22
N SER A 45 -2.59 4.68 6.41
CA SER A 45 -1.24 5.16 6.65
C SER A 45 -1.28 6.48 7.40
N VAL A 46 -0.91 6.44 8.67
CA VAL A 46 -0.97 7.61 9.56
C VAL A 46 0.43 8.11 9.84
N ARG A 47 0.63 9.40 9.64
CA ARG A 47 1.85 10.09 10.07
C ARG A 47 1.66 10.66 11.46
N ALA A 48 2.65 10.43 12.31
CA ALA A 48 2.76 11.02 13.63
C ALA A 48 4.17 11.59 13.83
N PRO A 49 4.39 12.49 14.81
CA PRO A 49 5.71 13.04 15.10
C PRO A 49 6.80 11.98 15.35
N TRP A 50 6.41 10.81 15.85
CA TRP A 50 7.31 9.68 16.14
C TRP A 50 7.51 8.72 14.96
N GLY A 51 6.89 8.97 13.80
CA GLY A 51 7.07 8.17 12.60
C GLY A 51 5.77 7.85 11.86
N GLU A 52 5.77 6.70 11.18
CA GLU A 52 4.63 6.20 10.42
C GLU A 52 4.02 5.01 11.16
N LEU A 53 2.70 5.01 11.29
CA LEU A 53 1.93 3.93 11.89
C LEU A 53 0.83 3.50 10.92
N HIS A 54 0.55 2.20 10.90
CA HIS A 54 -0.50 1.63 10.09
C HIS A 54 -1.68 1.29 11.00
N LEU A 55 -2.85 1.83 10.67
CA LEU A 55 -4.08 1.61 11.42
C LEU A 55 -5.02 0.75 10.59
N LEU A 56 -5.41 -0.40 11.13
CA LEU A 56 -6.41 -1.27 10.50
C LEU A 56 -7.81 -0.78 10.84
N GLY A 57 -8.57 -0.42 9.81
CA GLY A 57 -10.00 -0.17 9.90
C GLY A 57 -10.80 -1.36 9.39
N TYR A 58 -11.89 -1.69 10.07
CA TYR A 58 -12.79 -2.78 9.72
C TYR A 58 -14.24 -2.30 9.67
N PHE A 59 -15.07 -3.05 8.94
CA PHE A 59 -16.48 -2.74 8.70
C PHE A 59 -16.69 -1.35 8.11
N LEU A 60 -15.74 -0.91 7.27
CA LEU A 60 -15.80 0.38 6.61
C LEU A 60 -16.91 0.37 5.55
N PRO A 61 -17.73 1.41 5.40
CA PRO A 61 -18.75 1.48 4.35
C PRO A 61 -18.07 1.73 2.98
N PRO A 62 -17.91 0.70 2.11
CA PRO A 62 -17.27 0.90 0.82
C PRO A 62 -18.19 1.78 -0.04
N GLY A 63 -17.65 2.87 -0.59
CA GLY A 63 -18.42 3.85 -1.37
C GLY A 63 -18.93 5.08 -0.59
N ALA A 64 -18.70 5.17 0.72
CA ALA A 64 -19.00 6.41 1.45
C ALA A 64 -18.09 7.56 0.95
N ALA A 65 -18.68 8.64 0.41
CA ALA A 65 -17.94 9.74 -0.22
C ALA A 65 -16.83 10.29 0.67
N ARG A 66 -17.13 10.58 1.95
CA ARG A 66 -16.14 11.08 2.91
C ARG A 66 -14.94 10.15 3.11
N LEU A 67 -15.16 8.84 3.09
CA LEU A 67 -14.08 7.86 3.18
C LEU A 67 -13.24 7.88 1.89
N GLN A 68 -13.90 7.91 0.73
CA GLN A 68 -13.19 7.94 -0.56
C GLN A 68 -12.36 9.21 -0.74
N ASP A 69 -12.89 10.37 -0.34
CA ASP A 69 -12.16 11.64 -0.36
C ASP A 69 -10.93 11.61 0.55
N PHE A 70 -11.08 11.07 1.76
CA PHE A 70 -9.98 10.89 2.70
C PHE A 70 -8.89 9.98 2.15
N LEU A 71 -9.28 8.83 1.59
CA LEU A 71 -8.36 7.86 1.00
C LEU A 71 -7.64 8.45 -0.22
N ALA A 72 -8.35 9.18 -1.08
CA ALA A 72 -7.78 9.88 -2.23
C ALA A 72 -6.73 10.92 -1.79
N GLY A 73 -7.04 11.71 -0.75
CA GLY A 73 -6.10 12.66 -0.16
C GLY A 73 -4.84 11.98 0.39
N THR A 74 -5.00 10.82 1.03
CA THR A 74 -3.90 10.03 1.59
C THR A 74 -2.99 9.46 0.50
N ARG A 75 -3.57 8.89 -0.56
CA ARG A 75 -2.83 8.41 -1.75
C ARG A 75 -2.08 9.55 -2.45
N ALA A 76 -2.71 10.72 -2.62
CA ALA A 76 -2.05 11.88 -3.20
C ALA A 76 -0.87 12.37 -2.34
N ALA A 77 -1.01 12.35 -1.01
CA ALA A 77 0.06 12.70 -0.09
C ALA A 77 1.23 11.70 -0.12
N ARG A 78 0.96 10.41 -0.39
CA ARG A 78 1.99 9.38 -0.63
C ARG A 78 2.72 9.60 -1.94
N ARG A 79 2.00 9.87 -3.05
CA ARG A 79 2.60 10.20 -4.34
C ARG A 79 3.55 11.39 -4.24
N ARG A 80 3.12 12.50 -3.63
CA ARG A 80 3.98 13.68 -3.41
C ARG A 80 5.25 13.35 -2.64
N ARG A 81 5.18 12.42 -1.68
CA ARG A 81 6.36 11.98 -0.93
C ARG A 81 7.30 11.16 -1.82
N ALA A 82 6.76 10.26 -2.64
CA ALA A 82 7.56 9.49 -3.58
C ALA A 82 8.33 10.42 -4.55
N GLU A 83 7.65 11.43 -5.09
CA GLU A 83 8.26 12.49 -5.93
C GLU A 83 9.41 13.21 -5.21
N GLN A 84 9.20 13.61 -3.95
CA GLN A 84 10.24 14.25 -3.15
C GLN A 84 11.46 13.35 -2.90
N ILE A 85 11.23 12.06 -2.64
CA ILE A 85 12.30 11.08 -2.43
C ILE A 85 13.08 10.86 -3.73
N VAL A 86 12.40 10.64 -4.85
CA VAL A 86 13.01 10.48 -6.18
C VAL A 86 13.85 11.71 -6.52
N GLY A 87 13.29 12.92 -6.39
CA GLY A 87 14.03 14.15 -6.67
C GLY A 87 15.25 14.35 -5.75
N HIS A 88 15.18 13.90 -4.49
CA HIS A 88 16.34 13.91 -3.61
C HIS A 88 17.43 12.93 -4.06
N LEU A 89 17.07 11.72 -4.45
CA LEU A 89 18.01 10.71 -4.96
C LEU A 89 18.66 11.14 -6.28
N GLN A 90 17.89 11.75 -7.19
CA GLN A 90 18.41 12.33 -8.43
C GLN A 90 19.48 13.40 -8.16
N ARG A 91 19.28 14.27 -7.16
CA ARG A 91 20.29 15.26 -6.74
C ARG A 91 21.56 14.63 -6.16
N LEU A 92 21.48 13.39 -5.68
CA LEU A 92 22.63 12.61 -5.23
C LEU A 92 23.30 11.83 -6.38
N GLY A 93 22.87 12.04 -7.62
CA GLY A 93 23.42 11.38 -8.81
C GLY A 93 22.86 9.99 -9.09
N ILE A 94 21.77 9.59 -8.43
CA ILE A 94 21.14 8.29 -8.63
C ILE A 94 20.10 8.40 -9.77
N PRO A 95 20.25 7.64 -10.87
CA PRO A 95 19.36 7.71 -12.02
C PRO A 95 18.07 6.90 -11.77
N ILE A 96 17.17 7.47 -10.98
CA ILE A 96 15.85 6.89 -10.67
C ILE A 96 14.74 7.83 -11.15
N GLU A 97 13.72 7.29 -11.80
CA GLU A 97 12.53 8.04 -12.22
C GLU A 97 11.29 7.61 -11.44
N LEU A 98 10.32 8.51 -11.32
CA LEU A 98 9.06 8.19 -10.63
C LEU A 98 8.31 7.03 -11.30
N VAL A 99 8.43 6.91 -12.63
CA VAL A 99 7.82 5.81 -13.39
C VAL A 99 8.35 4.44 -12.97
N ASP A 100 9.62 4.35 -12.55
CA ASP A 100 10.20 3.10 -12.06
C ASP A 100 9.57 2.71 -10.73
N VAL A 101 9.32 3.70 -9.86
CA VAL A 101 8.64 3.52 -8.58
C VAL A 101 7.17 3.15 -8.77
N ASP A 102 6.50 3.77 -9.75
CA ASP A 102 5.11 3.44 -10.14
C ASP A 102 5.01 2.00 -10.65
N ARG A 103 5.96 1.55 -11.50
CA ARG A 103 6.02 0.15 -11.95
C ARG A 103 6.27 -0.81 -10.79
N ALA A 104 7.18 -0.45 -9.88
CA ALA A 104 7.48 -1.26 -8.70
C ALA A 104 6.28 -1.42 -7.75
N ALA A 105 5.33 -0.49 -7.78
CA ALA A 105 4.11 -0.54 -6.99
C ALA A 105 3.00 -1.41 -7.59
N ASP A 106 3.06 -1.74 -8.89
CA ASP A 106 2.13 -2.66 -9.58
C ASP A 106 0.63 -2.34 -9.31
N GLY A 107 0.27 -1.06 -9.40
CA GLY A 107 -1.08 -0.58 -9.11
C GLY A 107 -1.44 -0.46 -7.62
N GLY A 108 -0.54 -0.87 -6.72
CA GLY A 108 -0.62 -0.67 -5.28
C GLY A 108 -0.24 0.74 -4.82
N ALA A 109 -0.37 0.99 -3.51
CA ALA A 109 -0.09 2.30 -2.93
C ALA A 109 1.42 2.60 -2.88
N LEU A 110 1.84 3.75 -3.44
CA LEU A 110 3.23 4.19 -3.44
C LEU A 110 3.82 4.37 -2.04
N GLY A 111 5.09 4.02 -1.88
CA GLY A 111 5.76 4.04 -0.58
C GLY A 111 7.27 3.83 -0.67
N ARG A 112 7.95 4.02 0.46
CA ARG A 112 9.40 3.80 0.58
C ARG A 112 9.87 2.41 0.14
N PRO A 113 9.13 1.31 0.37
CA PRO A 113 9.53 -0.01 -0.11
C PRO A 113 9.68 -0.07 -1.63
N HIS A 114 8.80 0.61 -2.38
CA HIS A 114 8.86 0.64 -3.85
C HIS A 114 10.11 1.37 -4.35
N VAL A 115 10.46 2.50 -3.72
CA VAL A 115 11.73 3.18 -4.02
C VAL A 115 12.93 2.30 -3.69
N ALA A 116 12.93 1.65 -2.52
CA ALA A 116 14.02 0.77 -2.11
C ALA A 116 14.19 -0.42 -3.07
N ARG A 117 13.08 -0.99 -3.57
CA ARG A 117 13.09 -2.05 -4.57
C ARG A 117 13.77 -1.61 -5.87
N VAL A 118 13.42 -0.43 -6.40
CA VAL A 118 14.07 0.12 -7.60
C VAL A 118 15.57 0.31 -7.38
N LEU A 119 15.97 0.84 -6.21
CA LEU A 119 17.39 1.03 -5.89
C LEU A 119 18.18 -0.30 -5.81
N VAL A 120 17.55 -1.38 -5.36
CA VAL A 120 18.16 -2.72 -5.36
C VAL A 120 18.23 -3.29 -6.78
N GLU A 121 17.16 -3.16 -7.56
CA GLU A 121 17.11 -3.61 -8.96
C GLU A 121 18.15 -2.88 -9.83
N GLN A 122 18.46 -1.62 -9.52
CA GLN A 122 19.51 -0.83 -10.18
C GLN A 122 20.93 -1.09 -9.64
N GLY A 123 21.10 -1.97 -8.64
CA GLY A 123 22.39 -2.28 -8.03
C GLY A 123 22.97 -1.15 -7.15
N VAL A 124 22.18 -0.12 -6.84
CA VAL A 124 22.57 1.02 -6.01
C VAL A 124 22.57 0.65 -4.52
N SER A 125 21.71 -0.30 -4.12
CA SER A 125 21.69 -0.89 -2.77
C SER A 125 21.76 -2.40 -2.84
N ALA A 126 22.42 -3.01 -1.85
CA ALA A 126 22.51 -4.48 -1.74
C ALA A 126 21.25 -5.11 -1.12
N ASP A 127 20.43 -4.34 -0.40
CA ASP A 127 19.26 -4.84 0.32
C ASP A 127 18.21 -3.72 0.51
N MET A 128 16.92 -4.11 0.59
CA MET A 128 15.80 -3.22 0.89
C MET A 128 15.75 -2.76 2.36
N ASN A 129 16.42 -3.46 3.28
CA ASN A 129 16.27 -3.23 4.73
C ASN A 129 17.47 -2.55 5.42
N ARG A 130 18.46 -2.08 4.65
CA ARG A 130 19.69 -1.50 5.23
C ARG A 130 19.40 -0.13 5.87
N ARG A 131 19.17 -0.12 7.18
CA ARG A 131 19.19 1.12 7.98
C ARG A 131 20.62 1.66 8.02
N ARG A 132 20.80 2.98 7.81
CA ARG A 132 22.07 3.63 8.17
C ARG A 132 22.34 3.31 9.64
N PRO A 133 23.54 2.85 10.03
CA PRO A 133 23.91 2.93 11.42
C PRO A 133 23.80 4.39 11.83
N SER A 134 23.03 4.65 12.88
CA SER A 134 22.97 5.96 13.53
C SER A 134 24.39 6.32 13.97
N GLY A 135 25.00 7.24 13.23
CA GLY A 135 26.24 7.92 13.56
C GLY A 135 25.97 9.39 13.76
#